data_AF-A0A352PPY9-F1
#
_entry.id   AF-A0A352PPY9-F1
#
_cell.length_a   1.000
_cell.length_b   1.000
_cell.length_c   1.000
_cell.angle_alpha   90.00
_cell.angle_beta   90.00
_cell.angle_gamma   90.00
#
_symmetry.space_group_name_H-M   'P 1'
#
loop_
_entity.id
_entity.type
_entity.pdbx_description
1 polymer ?
#
loop_
_entity_poly.entity_id
_entity_poly.type
_entity_poly.pdbx_seq_one_letter_code
_entity_poly.pdbx_strand_id
1 'polypeptide(L)'
;LRYHGMAPIISHLVKEQIIEARAFNQLETFSAGVKWARSEGFIPAPETNHVIAAVVQEAERAREEGKEKVILFNWSGHGLVDLPAYDAFFSGQLVHHELPEEEIQRALKAIEGLPKP
;
A
#
# COMPACT_ATOMS: atom_id res chain seq x y z
N LEU A 1 4.93 3.44 -4.25
CA LEU A 1 4.54 2.93 -5.59
C LEU A 1 4.21 4.12 -6.50
N ARG A 2 5.13 4.53 -7.39
CA ARG A 2 5.05 5.83 -8.10
C ARG A 2 4.40 5.78 -9.49
N TYR A 3 4.16 4.59 -10.02
CA TYR A 3 3.54 4.46 -11.35
C TYR A 3 2.07 4.89 -11.29
N HIS A 4 1.62 5.66 -12.28
CA HIS A 4 0.30 6.32 -12.27
C HIS A 4 -0.85 5.42 -12.76
N GLY A 5 -0.53 4.25 -13.30
CA GLY A 5 -1.50 3.33 -13.90
C GLY A 5 -1.51 1.96 -13.24
N MET A 6 -2.41 1.10 -13.71
CA MET A 6 -2.50 -0.30 -13.33
C MET A 6 -2.63 -1.17 -14.58
N ALA A 7 -2.19 -2.42 -14.52
CA ALA A 7 -2.30 -3.33 -15.65
C ALA A 7 -3.78 -3.53 -16.05
N PRO A 8 -4.14 -3.52 -17.35
CA PRO A 8 -5.55 -3.58 -17.79
C PRO A 8 -6.34 -4.74 -17.20
N ILE A 9 -5.72 -5.92 -17.07
CA ILE A 9 -6.34 -7.10 -16.47
C ILE A 9 -6.71 -6.86 -14.99
N ILE A 10 -5.82 -6.24 -14.21
CA ILE A 10 -6.09 -5.92 -12.79
C ILE A 10 -7.19 -4.86 -12.69
N SER A 11 -7.14 -3.81 -13.52
CA SER A 11 -8.21 -2.80 -13.57
C SER A 11 -9.58 -3.41 -13.91
N HIS A 12 -9.62 -4.37 -14.84
CA HIS A 12 -10.84 -5.08 -15.18
C HIS A 12 -11.35 -5.93 -14.02
N LEU A 13 -10.48 -6.68 -13.32
CA LEU A 13 -10.87 -7.47 -12.14
C LEU A 13 -11.46 -6.60 -11.01
N VAL A 14 -10.94 -5.38 -10.80
CA VAL A 14 -11.51 -4.41 -9.86
C VAL A 14 -12.89 -3.92 -10.34
N LYS A 15 -13.02 -3.57 -11.63
CA LYS A 15 -14.29 -3.12 -12.23
C LYS A 15 -15.38 -4.18 -12.12
N GLU A 16 -15.02 -5.45 -12.31
CA GLU A 16 -15.90 -6.61 -12.16
C GLU A 16 -16.07 -7.07 -10.69
N GLN A 17 -15.49 -6.36 -9.72
CA GLN A 17 -15.60 -6.64 -8.28
C GLN A 17 -15.08 -8.03 -7.87
N ILE A 18 -14.14 -8.60 -8.63
CA ILE A 18 -13.50 -9.89 -8.34
C ILE A 18 -12.37 -9.71 -7.30
N ILE A 19 -11.75 -8.53 -7.29
CA ILE A 19 -10.73 -8.13 -6.31
C ILE A 19 -11.03 -6.73 -5.76
N GLU A 20 -10.54 -6.46 -4.56
CA GLU A 20 -10.67 -5.17 -3.90
C GLU A 20 -9.38 -4.35 -4.04
N ALA A 21 -9.52 -3.03 -4.21
CA ALA A 21 -8.40 -2.09 -4.18
C ALA A 21 -8.30 -1.45 -2.80
N ARG A 22 -7.08 -1.38 -2.26
CA ARG A 22 -6.77 -0.71 -0.99
C ARG A 22 -5.58 0.22 -1.17
N ALA A 23 -5.60 1.35 -0.49
CA ALA A 23 -4.50 2.31 -0.44
C ALA A 23 -4.11 2.53 1.02
N PHE A 24 -2.80 2.71 1.25
CA PHE A 24 -2.23 2.92 2.57
C PHE A 24 -1.34 4.15 2.53
N ASN A 25 -1.32 4.91 3.62
CA ASN A 25 -0.42 6.04 3.72
C ASN A 25 1.03 5.57 3.95
N GLN A 26 1.99 6.36 3.51
CA GLN A 26 3.39 5.94 3.50
C GLN A 26 3.91 5.65 4.92
N LEU A 27 3.54 6.45 5.93
CA LEU A 27 3.99 6.24 7.31
C LEU A 27 3.49 4.92 7.90
N GLU A 28 2.24 4.56 7.64
CA GLU A 28 1.64 3.29 8.04
C GLU A 28 2.40 2.11 7.41
N THR A 29 2.71 2.19 6.11
CA THR A 29 3.45 1.11 5.44
C THR A 29 4.83 0.91 6.05
N PHE A 30 5.59 1.98 6.32
CA PHE A 30 6.91 1.85 6.95
C PHE A 30 6.81 1.32 8.39
N SER A 31 5.82 1.75 9.17
CA SER A 31 5.56 1.19 10.50
C SER A 31 5.32 -0.33 10.45
N ALA A 32 4.51 -0.79 9.49
CA ALA A 32 4.26 -2.22 9.26
C ALA A 32 5.52 -2.97 8.84
N GLY A 33 6.33 -2.39 7.95
CA GLY A 33 7.61 -2.93 7.51
C GLY A 33 8.62 -3.09 8.65
N VAL A 34 8.72 -2.10 9.53
CA VAL A 34 9.58 -2.17 10.73
C VAL A 34 9.08 -3.22 11.71
N LYS A 35 7.76 -3.34 11.91
CA LYS A 35 7.16 -4.40 12.73
C LYS A 35 7.53 -5.79 12.18
N TRP A 36 7.41 -5.98 10.86
CA TRP A 36 7.81 -7.22 10.20
C TRP A 36 9.28 -7.52 10.39
N ALA A 37 10.18 -6.56 10.10
CA ALA A 37 11.62 -6.78 10.23
C ALA A 37 12.05 -7.15 11.66
N ARG A 38 11.40 -6.58 12.68
CA ARG A 38 11.67 -6.90 14.09
C ARG A 38 11.12 -8.26 14.52
N SER A 39 10.04 -8.72 13.90
CA SER A 39 9.36 -9.97 14.28
C SER A 39 9.90 -11.17 13.50
N GLU A 40 10.12 -10.99 12.19
CA GLU A 40 10.46 -12.05 11.24
C GLU A 40 11.94 -12.03 10.81
N GLY A 41 12.69 -10.96 11.12
CA GLY A 41 14.13 -10.86 10.85
C GLY A 41 14.51 -10.48 9.42
N PHE A 42 13.56 -10.17 8.54
CA PHE A 42 13.80 -9.75 7.15
C PHE A 42 13.36 -8.32 6.91
N ILE A 43 14.20 -7.51 6.25
CA ILE A 43 13.86 -6.14 5.88
C ILE A 43 13.10 -6.15 4.53
N PRO A 44 11.79 -5.82 4.50
CA PRO A 44 11.03 -5.71 3.26
C PRO A 44 11.42 -4.48 2.42
N ALA A 45 11.15 -4.51 1.11
CA ALA A 45 11.22 -3.30 0.30
C ALA A 45 10.09 -2.32 0.68
N PRO A 46 10.27 -0.99 0.50
CA PRO A 46 9.20 -0.01 0.70
C PRO A 46 7.92 -0.30 -0.09
N GLU A 47 8.03 -0.93 -1.26
CA GLU A 47 6.88 -1.43 -2.03
C GLU A 47 6.18 -2.59 -1.31
N THR A 48 6.94 -3.56 -0.79
CA THR A 48 6.42 -4.71 -0.05
C THR A 48 5.74 -4.29 1.26
N ASN A 49 6.18 -3.19 1.88
CA ASN A 49 5.54 -2.63 3.07
C ASN A 49 4.03 -2.36 2.90
N HIS A 50 3.57 -2.07 1.68
CA HIS A 50 2.15 -1.81 1.41
C HIS A 50 1.30 -3.05 1.63
N VAL A 51 1.75 -4.22 1.17
CA VAL A 51 1.01 -5.46 1.39
C VAL A 51 1.15 -5.95 2.83
N ILE A 52 2.29 -5.69 3.49
CA ILE A 52 2.47 -6.02 4.92
C ILE A 52 1.49 -5.21 5.78
N ALA A 53 1.26 -3.93 5.48
CA ALA A 53 0.24 -3.14 6.17
C ALA A 53 -1.16 -3.78 6.05
N ALA A 54 -1.54 -4.23 4.85
CA ALA A 54 -2.79 -4.96 4.64
C ALA A 54 -2.83 -6.27 5.46
N VAL A 55 -1.76 -7.06 5.43
CA VAL A 55 -1.65 -8.33 6.18
C VAL A 55 -1.81 -8.10 7.69
N VAL A 56 -1.19 -7.05 8.22
CA VAL A 56 -1.34 -6.70 9.64
C VAL A 56 -2.80 -6.36 9.95
N GLN A 57 -3.47 -5.53 9.15
CA GLN A 57 -4.89 -5.22 9.36
C GLN A 57 -5.78 -6.47 9.28
N GLU A 58 -5.50 -7.38 8.34
CA GLU A 58 -6.22 -8.65 8.20
C GLU A 58 -6.00 -9.59 9.40
N ALA A 59 -4.79 -9.65 9.92
CA ALA A 59 -4.46 -10.43 11.12
C ALA A 59 -5.14 -9.87 12.38
N GLU A 60 -5.18 -8.55 12.54
CA GLU A 60 -5.91 -7.91 13.64
C GLU A 60 -7.41 -8.18 13.53
N ARG A 61 -7.98 -8.10 12.33
CA ARG A 61 -9.39 -8.44 12.08
C ARG A 61 -9.69 -9.90 12.42
N ALA A 62 -8.82 -10.84 12.05
CA ALA A 62 -8.96 -12.26 12.40
C ALA A 62 -8.97 -12.46 13.93
N ARG A 63 -8.10 -11.74 14.66
CA ARG A 63 -8.05 -11.72 16.12
C ARG A 63 -9.33 -11.18 16.75
N GLU A 64 -9.85 -10.05 16.24
CA GLU A 64 -11.09 -9.43 16.71
C GLU A 64 -12.32 -10.32 16.48
N GLU A 65 -12.38 -11.00 15.33
CA GLU A 65 -13.42 -11.97 15.01
C GLU A 65 -13.29 -13.28 15.79
N GLY A 66 -12.14 -13.53 16.43
CA GLY A 66 -11.83 -14.80 17.10
C GLY A 66 -11.75 -15.99 16.14
N LYS A 67 -11.37 -15.76 14.88
CA LYS A 67 -11.31 -16.79 13.83
C LYS A 67 -9.90 -16.97 13.30
N GLU A 68 -9.45 -18.22 13.22
CA GLU A 68 -8.22 -18.55 12.52
C GLU A 68 -8.38 -18.29 11.02
N LYS A 69 -7.44 -17.53 10.44
CA LYS A 69 -7.38 -17.24 9.01
C LYS A 69 -5.97 -17.48 8.50
N VAL A 70 -5.85 -18.05 7.30
CA VAL A 70 -4.59 -18.15 6.57
C VAL A 70 -4.52 -16.99 5.59
N ILE A 71 -3.48 -16.16 5.72
CA ILE A 71 -3.28 -14.98 4.87
C ILE A 71 -2.07 -15.26 3.96
N LEU A 72 -2.33 -15.45 2.67
CA LEU A 72 -1.27 -15.51 1.66
C LEU A 72 -1.04 -14.11 1.09
N PHE A 73 0.21 -13.68 1.04
CA PHE A 73 0.60 -12.42 0.41
C PHE A 73 1.88 -12.58 -0.40
N ASN A 74 2.11 -11.66 -1.34
CA ASN A 74 3.30 -11.67 -2.17
C ASN A 74 4.43 -10.87 -1.53
N TRP A 75 5.56 -11.52 -1.22
CA TRP A 75 6.80 -10.85 -0.87
C TRP A 75 7.51 -10.37 -2.14
N SER A 76 7.27 -9.12 -2.53
CA SER A 76 7.78 -8.60 -3.80
C SER A 76 9.28 -8.30 -3.81
N GLY A 77 9.92 -8.09 -2.66
CA GLY A 77 11.36 -7.78 -2.60
C GLY A 77 11.88 -7.46 -1.20
N HIS A 78 13.21 -7.48 -1.06
CA HIS A 78 13.91 -7.07 0.16
C HIS A 78 14.29 -5.58 0.12
N GLY A 79 14.44 -4.95 1.28
CA GLY A 79 14.79 -3.52 1.41
C GLY A 79 16.28 -3.23 1.62
N LEU A 80 17.18 -4.19 1.35
CA LEU A 80 18.62 -4.04 1.63
C LEU A 80 19.27 -2.85 0.91
N VAL A 81 18.75 -2.47 -0.26
CA VAL A 81 19.21 -1.31 -1.03
C VAL A 81 18.35 -0.06 -0.81
N ASP A 82 17.26 -0.19 -0.05
CA ASP A 82 16.29 0.85 0.24
C ASP A 82 16.43 1.41 1.66
N LEU A 83 17.53 1.08 2.34
CA LEU A 83 17.84 1.59 3.69
C LEU A 83 17.79 3.12 3.80
N PRO A 84 18.16 3.93 2.79
CA PRO A 84 17.95 5.38 2.86
C PRO A 84 16.49 5.79 3.05
N ALA A 85 15.53 5.03 2.53
CA ALA A 85 14.11 5.30 2.74
C ALA A 85 13.66 4.97 4.16
N TYR A 86 14.24 3.91 4.76
CA TYR A 86 14.04 3.60 6.17
C TYR A 86 14.70 4.63 7.10
N ASP A 87 15.88 5.12 6.75
CA ASP A 87 16.53 6.21 7.49
C ASP A 87 15.65 7.46 7.50
N ALA A 88 15.12 7.86 6.34
CA ALA A 88 14.17 8.98 6.25
C ALA A 88 12.90 8.77 7.10
N PHE A 89 12.44 7.52 7.28
CA PHE A 89 11.34 7.19 8.18
C PHE A 89 11.75 7.38 9.64
N PHE A 90 12.89 6.84 10.05
CA PHE A 90 13.39 6.95 11.42
C PHE A 90 13.80 8.37 11.81
N SER A 91 14.28 9.17 10.86
CA SER A 91 14.64 10.57 11.05
C SER A 91 13.44 11.52 10.98
N GLY A 92 12.23 11.01 10.77
CA GLY A 92 11.01 11.82 10.67
C GLY A 92 10.94 12.73 9.43
N GLN A 93 11.72 12.44 8.38
CA GLN A 93 11.71 13.19 7.12
C GLN A 93 10.59 12.74 6.18
N LEU A 94 10.09 11.52 6.37
CA LEU A 94 8.90 11.04 5.69
C LEU A 94 7.67 11.78 6.23
N VAL A 95 7.01 12.53 5.35
CA VAL A 95 5.80 13.30 5.68
C VAL A 95 4.58 12.71 5.01
N HIS A 96 3.45 12.83 5.68
CA HIS A 96 2.16 12.53 5.08
C HIS A 96 1.87 13.56 3.99
N HIS A 97 1.80 13.10 2.75
CA HIS A 97 1.45 13.95 1.61
C HIS A 97 0.11 13.48 1.03
N GLU A 98 -0.96 14.20 1.35
CA GLU A 98 -2.26 14.04 0.69
C GLU A 98 -2.34 15.00 -0.50
N LEU A 99 -2.92 14.52 -1.59
CA LEU A 99 -3.25 15.39 -2.71
C LEU A 99 -4.47 16.25 -2.30
N PRO A 100 -4.39 17.59 -2.38
CA PRO A 100 -5.50 18.45 -2.00
C PRO A 100 -6.76 18.14 -2.81
N GLU A 101 -7.92 18.17 -2.16
CA GLU A 101 -9.22 17.88 -2.81
C GLU A 101 -9.46 18.77 -4.04
N GLU A 102 -9.08 20.04 -3.96
CA GLU A 102 -9.20 20.99 -5.07
C GLU A 102 -8.43 20.52 -6.32
N GLU A 103 -7.26 19.91 -6.12
CA GLU A 103 -6.42 19.43 -7.20
C GLU A 103 -6.97 18.14 -7.82
N ILE A 104 -7.56 17.27 -6.98
CA ILE A 104 -8.33 16.10 -7.43
C ILE A 104 -9.51 16.54 -8.29
N GLN A 105 -10.33 17.47 -7.80
CA GLN A 105 -11.51 17.97 -8.53
C GLN A 105 -11.13 18.65 -9.85
N ARG A 106 -10.04 19.43 -9.86
CA ARG A 106 -9.49 20.01 -11.10
C ARG A 106 -9.15 18.92 -12.11
N ALA A 107 -8.47 17.85 -11.69
CA ALA A 107 -8.08 16.76 -12.57
C ALA A 107 -9.29 15.96 -13.09
N LEU A 108 -10.26 15.67 -12.23
CA LEU A 108 -11.51 14.98 -12.62
C LEU A 108 -12.31 15.80 -13.63
N LYS A 109 -12.44 17.11 -13.42
CA LYS A 109 -13.14 18.01 -14.34
C LYS A 109 -12.49 18.06 -15.73
N ALA A 110 -11.16 17.97 -15.79
CA ALA A 110 -10.42 17.99 -17.06
C ALA A 110 -10.72 16.76 -17.95
N ILE A 111 -11.20 15.66 -17.37
CA ILE A 111 -11.48 14.40 -18.09
C ILE A 111 -12.97 14.06 -18.20
N GLU A 112 -13.87 14.89 -17.67
CA GLU A 112 -15.31 14.61 -17.58
C GLU A 112 -15.98 14.34 -18.94
N GLY A 113 -15.52 15.01 -20.00
CA GLY A 113 -16.03 14.85 -21.37
C GLY A 113 -15.35 13.75 -22.19
N LEU A 114 -14.39 13.01 -21.63
CA LEU A 114 -13.68 11.96 -22.36
C LEU A 114 -14.46 10.63 -22.33
N PRO A 115 -14.28 9.76 -23.33
CA PRO A 115 -14.90 8.43 -23.33
C PRO A 115 -14.54 7.65 -22.07
N LYS A 116 -15.54 7.00 -21.46
CA LYS A 116 -15.35 6.12 -20.31
C LYS A 116 -15.02 4.69 -20.80
N PRO A 117 -14.00 4.02 -20.21
CA PRO A 117 -13.70 2.61 -20.50
C PRO A 117 -14.72 1.64 -19.87
#